data_AF-A0A0C3BPG5-F1
#
_entry.id   AF-A0A0C3BPG5-F1
#
_cell.length_a   1.000
_cell.length_b   1.000
_cell.length_c   1.000
_cell.angle_alpha   90.00
_cell.angle_beta   90.00
_cell.angle_gamma   90.00
#
_symmetry.space_group_name_H-M   'P 1'
#
loop_
_entity.id
_entity.type
_entity.pdbx_description
1 polymer ?
#
loop_
_entity_poly.entity_id
_entity_poly.type
_entity_poly.pdbx_seq_one_letter_code
_entity_poly.pdbx_strand_id
1 'polypeptide(L)'
;MFRHLPPNASWNVIQLLDSFSVQGPNGTHTIFVQDLVGTPTALMRSLTRNAHRVLCHQLAQGLADLHRNGIVHGDFHFGNVGVALPTLNEQLVEDIFNEEGHPECTVILLQQWPSSPQTLPAYLVPAISIIDNLTMWDPTLHETRLRAQILDLGSAVLFGDQTRPFNTVSVVCAPEIVFEVAAHEIKPPPTQAADIWSFACTIYHFVIGYPLFSSRCVQPNTLLLGKLARFCGEVPRSWRGYWESQKVLRDLSTSWVFPL
;
A
#
# COMPACT_ATOMS: atom_id res chain seq x y z
N MET A 1 21.49 6.26 9.21
CA MET A 1 20.87 7.01 10.32
C MET A 1 19.40 7.16 9.99
N PHE A 2 18.53 6.39 10.63
CA PHE A 2 17.08 6.49 10.40
C PHE A 2 16.55 7.75 11.08
N ARG A 3 15.62 8.45 10.43
CA ARG A 3 14.91 9.57 11.05
C ARG A 3 13.70 9.00 11.76
N HIS A 4 13.69 9.10 13.08
CA HIS A 4 12.50 8.80 13.87
C HIS A 4 11.55 10.00 13.81
N LEU A 5 10.26 9.75 13.61
CA LEU A 5 9.25 10.74 13.90
C LEU A 5 9.29 11.04 15.42
N PRO A 6 8.97 12.27 15.86
CA PRO A 6 9.00 12.62 17.29
C PRO A 6 8.13 11.64 18.10
N PRO A 7 8.42 11.40 19.40
CA PRO A 7 7.71 10.41 20.23
C PRO A 7 6.20 10.64 20.41
N ASN A 8 5.67 11.79 19.95
CA ASN A 8 4.25 12.08 19.86
C ASN A 8 3.65 11.79 18.47
N ALA A 9 4.39 11.13 17.58
CA ALA A 9 3.92 10.74 16.26
C ALA A 9 2.73 9.81 16.39
N SER A 10 1.75 9.95 15.49
CA SER A 10 0.58 9.09 15.55
C SER A 10 1.01 7.63 15.41
N TRP A 11 0.35 6.81 16.22
CA TRP A 11 0.34 5.35 16.16
C TRP A 11 -0.22 4.80 14.82
N ASN A 12 -0.46 5.67 13.84
CA ASN A 12 -1.01 5.40 12.52
C ASN A 12 0.06 5.27 11.43
N VAL A 13 1.34 5.38 11.79
CA VAL A 13 2.48 5.03 10.92
C VAL A 13 3.29 3.95 11.64
N ILE A 14 3.70 2.92 10.90
CA ILE A 14 4.48 1.80 11.43
C ILE A 14 5.73 2.30 12.18
N GLN A 15 6.00 1.71 13.34
CA GLN A 15 7.15 2.06 14.16
C GLN A 15 8.30 1.09 13.90
N LEU A 16 9.50 1.65 13.74
CA LEU A 16 10.74 0.87 13.73
C LEU A 16 11.21 0.70 15.19
N LEU A 17 11.09 -0.52 15.69
CA LEU A 17 11.45 -0.90 17.07
C LEU A 17 12.96 -1.17 17.19
N ASP A 18 13.54 -1.84 16.19
CA ASP A 18 14.97 -2.14 16.13
C ASP A 18 15.41 -2.34 14.68
N SER A 19 16.72 -2.23 14.42
CA SER A 19 17.32 -2.57 13.15
C SER A 19 18.72 -3.17 13.34
N PHE A 20 18.97 -4.31 12.71
CA PHE A 20 20.26 -4.98 12.76
C PHE A 20 20.59 -5.66 11.43
N SER A 21 21.81 -6.17 11.30
CA SER A 21 22.26 -6.85 10.08
C SER A 21 22.63 -8.30 10.36
N VAL A 22 22.24 -9.19 9.45
CA VAL A 22 22.56 -10.63 9.52
C VAL A 22 23.39 -11.01 8.29
N GLN A 23 24.47 -11.76 8.50
CA GLN A 23 25.21 -12.37 7.40
C GLN A 23 24.54 -13.67 6.98
N GLY A 24 24.15 -13.74 5.72
CA GLY A 24 23.58 -14.92 5.09
C GLY A 24 24.46 -15.42 3.94
N PRO A 25 24.10 -16.57 3.35
CA PRO A 25 24.81 -17.14 2.21
C PRO A 25 24.78 -16.23 0.97
N ASN A 26 23.83 -15.30 0.89
CA ASN A 26 23.66 -14.33 -0.20
C ASN A 26 24.23 -12.94 0.12
N GLY A 27 24.93 -12.78 1.26
CA GLY A 27 25.51 -11.52 1.70
C GLY A 27 24.86 -10.96 2.96
N THR A 28 24.98 -9.65 3.15
CA THR A 28 24.47 -8.97 4.36
C THR A 28 23.02 -8.52 4.16
N HIS A 29 22.14 -8.96 5.06
CA HIS A 29 20.73 -8.61 5.07
C HIS A 29 20.44 -7.63 6.20
N THR A 30 19.83 -6.49 5.88
CA THR A 30 19.32 -5.56 6.90
C THR A 30 17.95 -6.04 7.36
N ILE A 31 17.76 -6.14 8.66
CA ILE A 31 16.53 -6.59 9.32
C ILE A 31 15.89 -5.39 10.02
N PHE A 32 14.60 -5.22 9.82
CA PHE A 32 13.77 -4.22 10.50
C PHE A 32 12.80 -4.92 11.42
N VAL A 33 12.80 -4.54 12.70
CA VAL A 33 11.85 -5.03 13.69
C VAL A 33 10.77 -3.96 13.84
N GLN A 34 9.52 -4.35 13.65
CA GLN A 34 8.36 -3.46 13.63
C GLN A 34 7.21 -4.05 14.44
N ASP A 35 6.19 -3.24 14.72
CA ASP A 35 4.96 -3.74 15.33
C ASP A 35 4.30 -4.82 14.47
N LEU A 36 3.64 -5.79 15.11
CA LEU A 36 2.86 -6.79 14.40
C LEU A 36 1.58 -6.16 13.84
N VAL A 37 1.47 -6.19 12.52
CA VAL A 37 0.34 -5.63 11.77
C VAL A 37 -0.22 -6.70 10.83
N GLY A 38 -1.54 -6.87 10.86
CA GLY A 38 -2.22 -7.72 9.91
C GLY A 38 -2.63 -6.97 8.64
N THR A 39 -2.56 -7.67 7.51
CA THR A 39 -3.02 -7.15 6.21
C THR A 39 -4.55 -7.16 6.14
N PRO A 40 -5.21 -6.08 5.70
CA PRO A 40 -6.66 -6.05 5.59
C PRO A 40 -7.18 -7.14 4.63
N THR A 41 -8.16 -7.93 5.08
CA THR A 41 -8.72 -9.05 4.33
C THR A 41 -10.14 -8.77 3.86
N ALA A 42 -10.72 -9.71 3.08
CA ALA A 42 -12.12 -9.64 2.67
C ALA A 42 -13.08 -9.57 3.87
N LEU A 43 -12.68 -10.12 5.03
CA LEU A 43 -13.49 -10.08 6.23
C LEU A 43 -13.65 -8.67 6.79
N MET A 44 -12.68 -7.78 6.56
CA MET A 44 -12.82 -6.36 6.96
C MET A 44 -13.95 -5.63 6.22
N ARG A 45 -14.54 -6.23 5.18
CA ARG A 45 -15.75 -5.71 4.54
C ARG A 45 -17.01 -5.89 5.39
N SER A 46 -17.00 -6.82 6.35
CA SER A 46 -18.12 -7.03 7.28
C SER A 46 -18.15 -6.01 8.42
N LEU A 47 -17.10 -5.20 8.55
CA LEU A 47 -17.03 -4.14 9.55
C LEU A 47 -18.19 -3.16 9.40
N THR A 48 -18.63 -2.61 10.53
CA THR A 48 -19.66 -1.58 10.52
C THR A 48 -19.15 -0.32 9.82
N ARG A 49 -20.10 0.47 9.28
CA ARG A 49 -19.78 1.79 8.71
C ARG A 49 -18.99 2.68 9.67
N ASN A 50 -19.28 2.59 10.97
CA ASN A 50 -18.57 3.35 11.98
C ASN A 50 -17.11 2.89 12.12
N ALA A 51 -16.86 1.58 12.14
CA ALA A 51 -15.52 1.02 12.17
C ALA A 51 -14.71 1.43 10.93
N HIS A 52 -15.27 1.34 9.72
CA HIS A 52 -14.63 1.84 8.50
C HIS A 52 -14.29 3.32 8.60
N ARG A 53 -15.21 4.16 9.08
CA ARG A 53 -14.98 5.60 9.26
C ARG A 53 -13.82 5.87 10.23
N VAL A 54 -13.76 5.14 11.34
CA VAL A 54 -12.67 5.27 12.33
C VAL A 54 -11.32 4.89 11.73
N LEU A 55 -11.24 3.75 11.02
CA LEU A 55 -10.01 3.28 10.39
C LEU A 55 -9.54 4.21 9.26
N CYS A 56 -10.47 4.72 8.44
CA CYS A 56 -10.14 5.71 7.40
C CYS A 56 -9.64 7.03 8.00
N HIS A 57 -10.24 7.48 9.11
CA HIS A 57 -9.78 8.66 9.82
C HIS A 57 -8.36 8.47 10.39
N GLN A 58 -8.08 7.30 10.98
CA GLN A 58 -6.76 6.93 11.47
C GLN A 58 -5.69 6.94 10.36
N LEU A 59 -5.98 6.37 9.18
CA LEU A 59 -5.09 6.46 8.03
C LEU A 59 -4.88 7.91 7.57
N ALA A 60 -5.95 8.74 7.59
CA ALA A 60 -5.83 10.17 7.28
C ALA A 60 -4.90 10.90 8.24
N GLN A 61 -4.98 10.57 9.54
CA GLN A 61 -4.12 11.14 10.57
C GLN A 61 -2.65 10.78 10.33
N GLY A 62 -2.37 9.50 10.09
CA GLY A 62 -1.01 9.03 9.78
C GLY A 62 -0.42 9.72 8.53
N LEU A 63 -1.20 9.83 7.47
CA LEU A 63 -0.74 10.48 6.24
C LEU A 63 -0.50 11.98 6.46
N ALA A 64 -1.40 12.64 7.18
CA ALA A 64 -1.24 14.04 7.56
C ALA A 64 -0.01 14.25 8.46
N ASP A 65 0.35 13.30 9.32
CA ASP A 65 1.57 13.36 10.13
C ASP A 65 2.83 13.21 9.28
N LEU A 66 2.87 12.27 8.33
CA LEU A 66 3.96 12.17 7.36
C LEU A 66 4.15 13.50 6.63
N HIS A 67 3.06 14.04 6.07
CA HIS A 67 3.09 15.30 5.32
C HIS A 67 3.52 16.48 6.17
N ARG A 68 3.05 16.59 7.42
CA ARG A 68 3.48 17.64 8.37
C ARG A 68 4.96 17.57 8.73
N ASN A 69 5.56 16.38 8.68
CA ASN A 69 7.00 16.18 8.89
C ASN A 69 7.81 16.26 7.58
N GLY A 70 7.20 16.73 6.49
CA GLY A 70 7.86 16.88 5.20
C GLY A 70 8.23 15.54 4.56
N ILE A 71 7.45 14.50 4.79
CA ILE A 71 7.62 13.18 4.17
C ILE A 71 6.46 12.96 3.19
N VAL A 72 6.79 12.54 1.98
CA VAL A 72 5.85 12.03 0.98
C VAL A 72 6.00 10.51 0.96
N HIS A 73 4.91 9.77 1.08
CA HIS A 73 4.92 8.31 1.10
C HIS A 73 5.36 7.73 -0.25
N GLY A 74 4.84 8.26 -1.35
CA GLY A 74 5.27 7.93 -2.72
C GLY A 74 4.84 6.56 -3.24
N ASP A 75 4.28 5.72 -2.37
CA ASP A 75 3.71 4.41 -2.72
C ASP A 75 2.47 4.04 -1.88
N PHE A 76 1.53 4.97 -1.72
CA PHE A 76 0.38 4.75 -0.84
C PHE A 76 -0.68 3.88 -1.54
N HIS A 77 -0.86 2.64 -1.11
CA HIS A 77 -1.89 1.74 -1.65
C HIS A 77 -2.41 0.75 -0.60
N PHE A 78 -3.45 -0.01 -0.95
CA PHE A 78 -4.10 -0.97 -0.05
C PHE A 78 -3.16 -2.04 0.55
N GLY A 79 -2.04 -2.35 -0.11
CA GLY A 79 -1.05 -3.30 0.39
C GLY A 79 -0.08 -2.70 1.41
N ASN A 80 0.00 -1.37 1.46
CA ASN A 80 0.84 -0.60 2.40
C ASN A 80 -0.01 0.02 3.52
N VAL A 81 -1.19 -0.56 3.78
CA VAL A 81 -1.99 -0.26 4.95
C VAL A 81 -2.24 -1.55 5.71
N GLY A 82 -2.28 -1.46 7.03
CA GLY A 82 -2.52 -2.60 7.89
C GLY A 82 -3.29 -2.24 9.13
N VAL A 83 -3.65 -3.26 9.90
CA VAL A 83 -4.32 -3.09 11.19
C VAL A 83 -3.43 -3.68 12.27
N ALA A 84 -3.01 -2.83 13.20
CA ALA A 84 -2.25 -3.27 14.36
C ALA A 84 -3.09 -4.25 15.18
N LEU A 85 -2.41 -5.25 15.71
CA LEU A 85 -3.03 -6.31 16.52
C LEU A 85 -2.38 -6.32 17.90
N PRO A 86 -2.68 -5.34 18.77
CA PRO A 86 -1.97 -5.18 20.04
C PRO A 86 -2.09 -6.39 20.95
N THR A 87 -3.19 -7.14 20.86
CA THR A 87 -3.44 -8.36 21.64
C THR A 87 -2.41 -9.45 21.38
N LEU A 88 -1.84 -9.50 20.17
CA LEU A 88 -0.83 -10.51 19.82
C LEU A 88 0.57 -10.15 20.30
N ASN A 89 0.85 -8.88 20.61
CA ASN A 89 2.13 -8.51 21.22
C ASN A 89 2.29 -9.12 22.62
N GLU A 90 1.18 -9.52 23.25
CA GLU A 90 1.14 -10.10 24.59
C GLU A 90 0.99 -11.63 24.57
N GLN A 91 0.67 -12.24 23.41
CA GLN A 91 0.54 -13.69 23.26
C GLN A 91 1.89 -14.34 22.95
N LEU A 92 2.12 -15.54 23.51
CA LEU A 92 3.28 -16.33 23.14
C LEU A 92 3.04 -16.93 21.74
N VAL A 93 4.10 -17.02 20.94
CA VAL A 93 4.05 -17.68 19.62
C VAL A 93 3.55 -19.14 19.74
N GLU A 94 3.82 -19.78 20.88
CA GLU A 94 3.34 -21.12 21.22
C GLU A 94 1.81 -21.18 21.30
N ASP A 95 1.16 -20.15 21.83
CA ASP A 95 -0.31 -20.06 21.88
C ASP A 95 -0.88 -19.98 20.47
N ILE A 96 -0.25 -19.18 19.60
CA ILE A 96 -0.62 -19.08 18.19
C ILE A 96 -0.50 -20.45 17.51
N PHE A 97 0.58 -21.20 17.75
CA PHE A 97 0.73 -22.55 17.19
C PHE A 97 -0.24 -23.58 17.77
N ASN A 98 -0.62 -23.44 19.05
CA ASN A 98 -1.62 -24.32 19.65
C ASN A 98 -3.01 -24.10 19.06
N GLU A 99 -3.35 -22.84 18.71
CA GLU A 99 -4.63 -22.47 18.13
C GLU A 99 -4.67 -22.76 16.61
N GLU A 100 -3.61 -22.43 15.87
CA GLU A 100 -3.53 -22.56 14.41
C GLU A 100 -2.99 -23.91 13.93
N GLY A 101 -2.33 -24.65 14.81
CA GLY A 101 -1.48 -25.77 14.45
C GLY A 101 -0.06 -25.33 14.06
N HIS A 102 0.82 -26.31 13.94
CA HIS A 102 2.19 -26.07 13.48
C HIS A 102 2.23 -25.78 11.98
N PRO A 103 3.12 -24.89 11.51
CA PRO A 103 3.22 -24.55 10.10
C PRO A 103 3.53 -25.78 9.25
N GLU A 104 2.78 -25.99 8.17
CA GLU A 104 3.02 -27.07 7.23
C GLU A 104 4.16 -26.70 6.28
N CYS A 105 5.29 -27.41 6.38
CA CYS A 105 6.47 -27.14 5.56
C CYS A 105 6.41 -27.90 4.24
N THR A 106 6.43 -27.19 3.11
CA THR A 106 6.64 -27.78 1.79
C THR A 106 8.14 -27.90 1.52
N VAL A 107 8.68 -29.12 1.51
CA VAL A 107 10.10 -29.35 1.21
C VAL A 107 10.39 -28.99 -0.25
N ILE A 108 11.50 -28.29 -0.48
CA ILE A 108 11.97 -27.96 -1.82
C ILE A 108 12.89 -29.10 -2.31
N LEU A 109 12.47 -29.77 -3.39
CA LEU A 109 13.30 -30.75 -4.09
C LEU A 109 13.93 -30.11 -5.33
N LEU A 110 15.25 -30.17 -5.40
CA LEU A 110 16.02 -29.62 -6.52
C LEU A 110 16.03 -30.60 -7.68
N GLN A 111 15.61 -30.16 -8.87
CA GLN A 111 15.73 -30.96 -10.09
C GLN A 111 17.20 -31.09 -10.54
N GLN A 112 18.01 -30.07 -10.25
CA GLN A 112 19.45 -30.05 -10.51
C GLN A 112 20.13 -29.36 -9.34
N TRP A 113 21.30 -29.87 -8.94
CA TRP A 113 22.05 -29.30 -7.85
C TRP A 113 22.72 -27.98 -8.29
N PRO A 114 22.38 -26.82 -7.70
CA PRO A 114 23.02 -25.57 -8.05
C PRO A 114 24.46 -25.53 -7.52
N SER A 115 25.28 -24.64 -8.07
CA SER A 115 26.65 -24.43 -7.59
C SER A 115 26.72 -23.87 -6.15
N SER A 116 25.61 -23.37 -5.62
CA SER A 116 25.52 -22.82 -4.26
C SER A 116 24.19 -23.24 -3.61
N PRO A 117 24.02 -24.51 -3.21
CA PRO A 117 22.77 -25.03 -2.65
C PRO A 117 22.32 -24.32 -1.38
N GLN A 118 23.26 -23.76 -0.62
CA GLN A 118 23.00 -22.99 0.60
C GLN A 118 22.20 -21.70 0.37
N THR A 119 22.09 -21.22 -0.87
CA THR A 119 21.32 -20.01 -1.20
C THR A 119 19.83 -20.27 -1.37
N LEU A 120 19.43 -21.55 -1.40
CA LEU A 120 18.05 -21.97 -1.55
C LEU A 120 17.45 -22.39 -0.20
N PRO A 121 16.21 -21.98 0.10
CA PRO A 121 15.53 -22.47 1.30
C PRO A 121 15.26 -23.97 1.19
N ALA A 122 15.38 -24.69 2.31
CA ALA A 122 15.12 -26.13 2.36
C ALA A 122 13.62 -26.46 2.28
N TYR A 123 12.78 -25.52 2.68
CA TYR A 123 11.32 -25.65 2.68
C TYR A 123 10.66 -24.27 2.53
N LEU A 124 9.41 -24.28 2.11
CA LEU A 124 8.52 -23.13 2.11
C LEU A 124 7.46 -23.32 3.20
N VAL A 125 7.09 -22.23 3.85
CA VAL A 125 5.98 -22.19 4.79
C VAL A 125 4.90 -21.30 4.21
N PRO A 126 3.67 -21.78 4.04
CA PRO A 126 2.58 -20.95 3.54
C PRO A 126 2.26 -19.85 4.57
N ALA A 127 1.90 -18.66 4.08
CA ALA A 127 1.47 -17.58 4.95
C ALA A 127 0.08 -17.89 5.53
N ILE A 128 -0.11 -17.58 6.81
CA ILE A 128 -1.42 -17.59 7.47
C ILE A 128 -2.00 -16.18 7.52
N SER A 129 -3.32 -16.08 7.57
CA SER A 129 -4.04 -14.80 7.70
C SER A 129 -4.42 -14.55 9.14
N ILE A 130 -3.52 -13.92 9.89
CA ILE A 130 -3.70 -13.73 11.33
C ILE A 130 -4.94 -12.87 11.68
N ILE A 131 -5.35 -11.96 10.79
CA ILE A 131 -6.59 -11.19 10.94
C ILE A 131 -7.83 -12.07 10.82
N ASP A 132 -7.86 -13.01 9.86
CA ASP A 132 -9.01 -13.88 9.67
C ASP A 132 -9.16 -14.85 10.86
N ASN A 133 -8.04 -15.26 11.47
CA ASN A 133 -8.07 -16.10 12.66
C ASN A 133 -8.51 -15.34 13.91
N LEU A 134 -7.96 -14.15 14.15
CA LEU A 134 -8.34 -13.32 15.32
C LEU A 134 -9.82 -12.95 15.33
N THR A 135 -10.38 -12.66 14.17
CA THR A 135 -11.81 -12.32 14.02
C THR A 135 -12.72 -13.52 14.23
N MET A 136 -12.24 -14.74 13.94
CA MET A 136 -12.92 -15.98 14.33
C MET A 136 -12.84 -16.24 15.83
N TRP A 137 -11.69 -15.97 16.46
CA TRP A 137 -11.48 -16.19 17.89
C TRP A 137 -12.18 -15.14 18.77
N ASP A 138 -12.23 -13.89 18.31
CA ASP A 138 -12.90 -12.78 18.97
C ASP A 138 -13.82 -12.02 17.99
N PRO A 139 -15.10 -12.42 17.91
CA PRO A 139 -16.11 -11.71 17.14
C PRO A 139 -16.35 -10.26 17.57
N THR A 140 -15.83 -9.82 18.72
CA THR A 140 -15.95 -8.43 19.21
C THR A 140 -14.78 -7.53 18.82
N LEU A 141 -13.71 -8.11 18.26
CA LEU A 141 -12.52 -7.39 17.76
C LEU A 141 -12.87 -6.28 16.76
N HIS A 142 -13.96 -6.47 16.02
CA HIS A 142 -14.44 -5.65 14.90
C HIS A 142 -14.76 -4.19 15.23
N GLU A 143 -14.90 -3.79 16.50
CA GLU A 143 -15.47 -2.46 16.81
C GLU A 143 -14.61 -1.54 17.68
N THR A 144 -13.79 -2.08 18.60
CA THR A 144 -13.21 -1.23 19.66
C THR A 144 -11.69 -1.29 19.79
N ARG A 145 -10.99 -2.15 19.03
CA ARG A 145 -9.53 -2.34 19.19
C ARG A 145 -8.71 -2.23 17.91
N LEU A 146 -9.35 -2.17 16.74
CA LEU A 146 -8.63 -2.07 15.47
C LEU A 146 -7.99 -0.70 15.31
N ARG A 147 -6.71 -0.71 14.96
CA ARG A 147 -5.88 0.46 14.78
C ARG A 147 -5.22 0.39 13.40
N ALA A 148 -5.63 1.26 12.48
CA ALA A 148 -5.03 1.33 11.15
C ALA A 148 -3.64 1.96 11.21
N GLN A 149 -2.71 1.38 10.44
CA GLN A 149 -1.33 1.84 10.29
C GLN A 149 -0.93 1.90 8.82
N ILE A 150 -0.16 2.92 8.48
CA ILE A 150 0.54 3.07 7.21
C ILE A 150 1.86 2.32 7.31
N LEU A 151 2.11 1.46 6.34
CA LEU A 151 3.26 0.57 6.26
C LEU A 151 4.19 1.00 5.12
N ASP A 152 5.36 0.38 5.07
CA ASP A 152 6.34 0.50 3.97
C ASP A 152 6.68 1.93 3.51
N LEU A 153 7.67 2.52 4.19
CA LEU A 153 8.27 3.80 3.81
C LEU A 153 9.48 3.63 2.84
N GLY A 154 9.64 2.48 2.18
CA GLY A 154 10.77 2.19 1.28
C GLY A 154 10.82 3.10 0.05
N SER A 155 9.64 3.57 -0.39
CA SER A 155 9.47 4.51 -1.50
C SER A 155 9.32 5.97 -1.04
N ALA A 156 9.37 6.22 0.27
CA ALA A 156 9.14 7.55 0.81
C ALA A 156 10.30 8.50 0.51
N VAL A 157 9.97 9.77 0.29
CA VAL A 157 10.93 10.84 0.03
C VAL A 157 10.71 12.02 0.96
N LEU A 158 11.76 12.79 1.20
CA LEU A 158 11.64 14.07 1.87
C LEU A 158 11.08 15.10 0.89
N PHE A 159 10.32 16.06 1.42
CA PHE A 159 9.79 17.16 0.64
C PHE A 159 10.93 17.91 -0.07
N GLY A 160 10.79 18.10 -1.37
CA GLY A 160 11.80 18.73 -2.22
C GLY A 160 12.89 17.78 -2.74
N ASP A 161 12.94 16.53 -2.30
CA ASP A 161 13.78 15.51 -2.93
C ASP A 161 13.19 15.12 -4.30
N GLN A 162 13.93 15.45 -5.36
CA GLN A 162 13.55 15.15 -6.75
C GLN A 162 14.35 13.98 -7.34
N THR A 163 15.14 13.28 -6.54
CA THR A 163 16.07 12.25 -7.03
C THR A 163 15.40 10.90 -7.27
N ARG A 164 14.28 10.64 -6.62
CA ARG A 164 13.57 9.36 -6.72
C ARG A 164 12.28 9.51 -7.52
N PRO A 165 12.07 8.67 -8.54
CA PRO A 165 10.81 8.67 -9.28
C PRO A 165 9.69 8.13 -8.41
N PHE A 166 8.47 8.53 -8.73
CA PHE A 166 7.26 7.90 -8.21
C PHE A 166 7.24 6.40 -8.49
N ASN A 167 6.82 5.60 -7.49
CA ASN A 167 6.78 4.14 -7.58
C ASN A 167 5.38 3.55 -7.46
N THR A 168 4.33 4.35 -7.21
CA THR A 168 3.03 3.75 -6.92
C THR A 168 2.37 3.06 -8.10
N VAL A 169 1.66 1.99 -7.77
CA VAL A 169 0.92 1.16 -8.72
C VAL A 169 -0.11 1.97 -9.52
N SER A 170 -0.25 1.62 -10.80
CA SER A 170 -1.09 2.34 -11.76
C SER A 170 -2.55 2.55 -11.30
N VAL A 171 -3.09 1.63 -10.48
CA VAL A 171 -4.50 1.66 -10.03
C VAL A 171 -4.82 2.79 -9.03
N VAL A 172 -3.81 3.34 -8.37
CA VAL A 172 -3.97 4.47 -7.42
C VAL A 172 -3.09 5.65 -7.80
N CYS A 173 -2.46 5.62 -8.97
CA CYS A 173 -1.59 6.69 -9.46
C CYS A 173 -2.39 7.96 -9.78
N ALA A 174 -1.84 9.11 -9.37
CA ALA A 174 -2.50 10.40 -9.51
C ALA A 174 -2.53 10.89 -10.98
N PRO A 175 -3.61 11.55 -11.43
CA PRO A 175 -3.79 11.95 -12.83
C PRO A 175 -2.62 12.76 -13.39
N GLU A 176 -2.02 13.64 -12.60
CA GLU A 176 -0.86 14.43 -12.99
C GLU A 176 0.39 13.57 -13.23
N ILE A 177 0.61 12.55 -12.42
CA ILE A 177 1.72 11.60 -12.61
C ILE A 177 1.47 10.75 -13.86
N VAL A 178 0.23 10.28 -14.04
CA VAL A 178 -0.16 9.54 -15.25
C VAL A 178 0.01 10.40 -16.50
N PHE A 179 -0.32 11.69 -16.42
CA PHE A 179 -0.12 12.64 -17.51
C PHE A 179 1.36 12.80 -17.85
N GLU A 180 2.23 13.06 -16.88
CA GLU A 180 3.68 13.21 -17.12
C GLU A 180 4.29 11.95 -17.78
N VAL A 181 3.89 10.77 -17.29
CA VAL A 181 4.36 9.49 -17.87
C VAL A 181 3.82 9.30 -19.29
N ALA A 182 2.55 9.62 -19.55
CA ALA A 182 1.93 9.37 -20.86
C ALA A 182 2.30 10.42 -21.92
N ALA A 183 2.45 11.68 -21.52
CA ALA A 183 2.65 12.82 -22.41
C ALA A 183 4.11 13.18 -22.61
N HIS A 184 4.93 12.99 -21.57
CA HIS A 184 6.32 13.42 -21.54
C HIS A 184 7.31 12.27 -21.36
N GLU A 185 6.82 11.04 -21.13
CA GLU A 185 7.65 9.86 -20.86
C GLU A 185 8.58 10.04 -19.65
N ILE A 186 8.19 10.91 -18.71
CA ILE A 186 8.95 11.21 -17.50
C ILE A 186 8.23 10.59 -16.29
N LYS A 187 9.01 10.03 -15.37
CA LYS A 187 8.53 9.64 -14.04
C LYS A 187 8.90 10.73 -13.04
N PRO A 188 7.99 11.69 -12.76
CA PRO A 188 8.27 12.75 -11.80
C PRO A 188 8.43 12.18 -10.38
N PRO A 189 9.05 12.95 -9.47
CA PRO A 189 9.09 12.57 -8.06
C PRO A 189 7.67 12.56 -7.45
N PRO A 190 7.43 11.75 -6.41
CA PRO A 190 6.16 11.74 -5.73
C PRO A 190 5.88 13.08 -5.04
N THR A 191 4.61 13.46 -4.95
CA THR A 191 4.17 14.70 -4.30
C THR A 191 3.14 14.41 -3.21
N GLN A 192 2.97 15.35 -2.27
CA GLN A 192 1.91 15.25 -1.26
C GLN A 192 0.53 15.15 -1.91
N ALA A 193 0.28 15.89 -3.00
CA ALA A 193 -0.98 15.81 -3.73
C ALA A 193 -1.22 14.41 -4.33
N ALA A 194 -0.17 13.79 -4.88
CA ALA A 194 -0.25 12.44 -5.40
C ALA A 194 -0.53 11.40 -4.30
N ASP A 195 0.05 11.56 -3.10
CA ASP A 195 -0.29 10.75 -1.93
C ASP A 195 -1.77 10.88 -1.55
N ILE A 196 -2.32 12.11 -1.54
CA ILE A 196 -3.74 12.35 -1.20
C ILE A 196 -4.66 11.67 -2.22
N TRP A 197 -4.32 11.71 -3.52
CA TRP A 197 -5.06 10.97 -4.53
C TRP A 197 -5.02 9.45 -4.28
N SER A 198 -3.83 8.93 -4.04
CA SER A 198 -3.60 7.50 -3.79
C SER A 198 -4.32 7.02 -2.53
N PHE A 199 -4.35 7.87 -1.50
CA PHE A 199 -5.12 7.69 -0.27
C PHE A 199 -6.63 7.62 -0.51
N ALA A 200 -7.19 8.53 -1.32
CA ALA A 200 -8.62 8.49 -1.66
C ALA A 200 -9.00 7.19 -2.38
N CYS A 201 -8.18 6.75 -3.35
CA CYS A 201 -8.37 5.48 -4.04
C CYS A 201 -8.25 4.28 -3.07
N THR A 202 -7.34 4.37 -2.11
CA THR A 202 -7.12 3.31 -1.10
C THR A 202 -8.26 3.22 -0.10
N ILE A 203 -8.79 4.34 0.39
CA ILE A 203 -10.00 4.34 1.23
C ILE A 203 -11.19 3.74 0.49
N TYR A 204 -11.38 4.10 -0.79
CA TYR A 204 -12.42 3.48 -1.59
C TYR A 204 -12.25 1.96 -1.62
N HIS A 205 -11.05 1.46 -1.93
CA HIS A 205 -10.76 0.03 -1.95
C HIS A 205 -11.04 -0.61 -0.59
N PHE A 206 -10.60 0.04 0.48
CA PHE A 206 -10.76 -0.44 1.85
C PHE A 206 -12.22 -0.60 2.26
N VAL A 207 -13.08 0.38 1.94
CA VAL A 207 -14.50 0.36 2.30
C VAL A 207 -15.33 -0.53 1.38
N ILE A 208 -15.05 -0.49 0.08
CA ILE A 208 -15.87 -1.16 -0.94
C ILE A 208 -15.43 -2.61 -1.17
N GLY A 209 -14.14 -2.90 -0.96
CA GLY A 209 -13.53 -4.22 -1.14
C GLY A 209 -13.00 -4.50 -2.55
N TYR A 210 -12.95 -3.50 -3.43
CA TYR A 210 -12.26 -3.58 -4.73
C TYR A 210 -11.70 -2.21 -5.16
N PRO A 211 -10.65 -2.17 -5.99
CA PRO A 211 -10.02 -0.91 -6.41
C PRO A 211 -10.99 0.04 -7.13
N LEU A 212 -10.86 1.34 -6.88
CA LEU A 212 -11.65 2.38 -7.57
C LEU A 212 -11.44 2.33 -9.09
N PHE A 213 -10.18 2.19 -9.50
CA PHE A 213 -9.81 2.03 -10.89
C PHE A 213 -9.32 0.60 -11.13
N SER A 214 -9.99 -0.11 -12.04
CA SER A 214 -9.48 -1.37 -12.55
C SER A 214 -8.48 -1.10 -13.68
N SER A 215 -7.24 -1.52 -13.47
CA SER A 215 -6.19 -1.43 -14.47
C SER A 215 -5.69 -2.83 -14.82
N ARG A 216 -5.75 -3.16 -16.12
CA ARG A 216 -4.91 -4.21 -16.71
C ARG A 216 -3.55 -3.66 -17.13
N CYS A 217 -3.32 -2.37 -16.93
CA CYS A 217 -2.08 -1.70 -17.31
C CYS A 217 -1.09 -1.83 -16.16
N VAL A 218 0.05 -2.44 -16.47
CA VAL A 218 1.20 -2.57 -15.56
C VAL A 218 1.82 -1.20 -15.26
N GLN A 219 1.70 -0.25 -16.19
CA GLN A 219 2.25 1.11 -16.07
C GLN A 219 1.22 2.19 -16.46
N PRO A 220 1.36 3.42 -15.93
CA PRO A 220 0.58 4.58 -16.37
C PRO A 220 0.68 4.80 -17.89
N ASN A 221 -0.44 5.13 -18.53
CA ASN A 221 -0.50 5.35 -19.97
C ASN A 221 -1.70 6.22 -20.36
N THR A 222 -1.79 6.55 -21.66
CA THR A 222 -2.86 7.36 -22.25
C THR A 222 -4.26 6.77 -22.00
N LEU A 223 -4.41 5.44 -21.97
CA LEU A 223 -5.71 4.81 -21.71
C LEU A 223 -6.16 5.02 -20.26
N LEU A 224 -5.23 4.86 -19.30
CA LEU A 224 -5.49 5.14 -17.90
C LEU A 224 -5.83 6.62 -17.70
N LEU A 225 -5.05 7.53 -18.30
CA LEU A 225 -5.32 8.96 -18.26
C LEU A 225 -6.75 9.29 -18.73
N GLY A 226 -7.17 8.65 -19.82
CA GLY A 226 -8.53 8.77 -20.35
C GLY A 226 -9.61 8.33 -19.36
N LYS A 227 -9.40 7.21 -18.67
CA LYS A 227 -10.31 6.72 -17.62
C LYS A 227 -10.39 7.68 -16.43
N LEU A 228 -9.24 8.17 -15.97
CA LEU A 228 -9.14 9.09 -14.84
C LEU A 228 -9.86 10.41 -15.15
N ALA A 229 -9.58 11.00 -16.30
CA ALA A 229 -10.25 12.22 -16.74
C ALA A 229 -11.77 12.03 -16.84
N ARG A 230 -12.24 10.93 -17.45
CA ARG A 230 -13.67 10.61 -17.52
C ARG A 230 -14.32 10.52 -16.13
N PHE A 231 -13.61 9.96 -15.15
CA PHE A 231 -14.08 9.91 -13.77
C PHE A 231 -14.10 11.30 -13.10
N CYS A 232 -13.05 12.11 -13.31
CA CYS A 232 -12.94 13.45 -12.72
C CYS A 232 -13.93 14.47 -13.29
N GLY A 233 -14.48 14.23 -14.48
CA GLY A 233 -15.46 15.16 -15.06
C GLY A 233 -14.83 16.27 -15.92
N GLU A 234 -13.52 16.45 -15.89
CA GLU A 234 -12.83 17.51 -16.62
C GLU A 234 -11.38 17.16 -16.98
N VAL A 235 -10.87 17.81 -18.02
CA VAL A 235 -9.46 17.76 -18.43
C VAL A 235 -8.82 19.12 -18.15
N PRO A 236 -7.76 19.18 -17.33
CA PRO A 236 -7.00 20.41 -17.09
C PRO A 236 -6.59 21.10 -18.39
N ARG A 237 -6.65 22.44 -18.41
CA ARG A 237 -6.33 23.22 -19.63
C ARG A 237 -4.91 22.98 -20.13
N SER A 238 -3.96 22.79 -19.21
CA SER A 238 -2.56 22.46 -19.52
C SER A 238 -2.41 21.15 -20.29
N TRP A 239 -3.35 20.21 -20.18
CA TRP A 239 -3.26 18.90 -20.82
C TRP A 239 -3.91 18.85 -22.21
N ARG A 240 -4.67 19.89 -22.61
CA ARG A 240 -5.45 19.90 -23.86
C ARG A 240 -4.61 19.66 -25.10
N GLY A 241 -3.42 20.26 -25.18
CA GLY A 241 -2.55 20.08 -26.35
C GLY A 241 -2.17 18.61 -26.58
N TYR A 242 -1.76 17.90 -25.51
CA TYR A 242 -1.54 16.46 -25.59
C TYR A 242 -2.85 15.70 -25.85
N TRP A 243 -3.93 16.04 -25.14
CA TRP A 243 -5.23 15.39 -25.28
C TRP A 243 -5.75 15.39 -26.72
N GLU A 244 -5.68 16.53 -27.40
CA GLU A 244 -6.12 16.71 -28.78
C GLU A 244 -5.19 16.04 -29.80
N SER A 245 -3.91 15.83 -29.45
CA SER A 245 -2.96 15.09 -30.28
C SER A 245 -3.25 13.58 -30.30
N GLN A 246 -3.89 13.04 -29.26
CA GLN A 246 -4.11 11.61 -29.10
C GLN A 246 -5.50 11.20 -29.59
N LYS A 247 -5.57 10.39 -30.65
CA LYS A 247 -6.84 9.89 -31.20
C LYS A 247 -7.71 9.21 -30.13
N VAL A 248 -7.12 8.33 -29.31
CA VAL A 248 -7.83 7.60 -28.27
C VAL A 248 -8.49 8.50 -27.23
N LEU A 249 -7.87 9.64 -26.87
CA LEU A 249 -8.41 10.59 -25.90
C LEU A 249 -9.51 11.46 -26.50
N ARG A 250 -9.37 11.84 -27.77
CA ARG A 250 -10.43 12.54 -28.51
C ARG A 250 -11.68 11.68 -28.66
N ASP A 251 -11.52 10.40 -28.98
CA ASP A 251 -12.65 9.48 -29.13
C ASP A 251 -13.36 9.23 -27.77
N LEU A 252 -12.65 9.39 -26.64
CA LEU A 252 -13.28 9.40 -25.33
C LEU A 252 -14.08 10.69 -25.09
N SER A 253 -13.63 11.84 -25.59
CA SER A 253 -14.30 13.15 -25.44
C SER A 253 -15.68 13.26 -26.11
N THR A 254 -15.92 12.50 -27.17
CA THR A 254 -17.22 12.45 -27.87
C THR A 254 -18.27 11.62 -27.13
N SER A 255 -17.87 10.85 -26.11
CA SER A 255 -18.75 10.01 -25.30
C SER A 255 -19.22 10.66 -23.99
N TRP A 256 -18.90 11.93 -23.76
CA TRP A 256 -19.30 12.71 -22.59
C TRP A 256 -20.77 13.13 -22.71
N VAL A 257 -21.67 12.17 -22.58
CA VAL A 257 -23.08 12.45 -22.28
C VAL A 257 -23.12 12.68 -20.77
N PHE A 258 -23.16 13.93 -20.34
CA PHE A 258 -23.51 14.28 -18.97
C PHE A 258 -24.93 13.75 -18.69
N PRO A 259 -25.15 12.82 -17.74
CA PRO A 259 -26.44 12.76 -17.10
C PRO A 259 -26.48 13.97 -16.15
N LEU A 260 -27.33 14.95 -16.48
CA LEU A 260 -27.79 15.94 -15.50
C LEU A 260 -28.54 15.23 -14.37
#